data_AF-A0A0D6LX94-F1
#
_entry.id   AF-A0A0D6LX94-F1
#
_cell.length_a   1.000
_cell.length_b   1.000
_cell.length_c   1.000
_cell.angle_alpha   90.00
_cell.angle_beta   90.00
_cell.angle_gamma   90.00
#
_symmetry.space_group_name_H-M   'P 1'
#
loop_
_entity.id
_entity.type
_entity.pdbx_description
1 polymer ?
#
loop_
_entity_poly.entity_id
_entity_poly.type
_entity_poly.pdbx_seq_one_letter_code
_entity_poly.pdbx_strand_id
1 'polypeptide(L)'
;MGNYLSSKEGEVAILDATNTTRARRRMVAEFCANRRTLIDPPFRVFFVESICDDPDVINSNITEVKINSPDYKGIMTQEEAKEDFLKRIENYKLQYEPLDEEEDEDLSFIKHGESEYNQLGRLGGDSPLSENGLKYAEKLREYFEIKPMLMQ
;
A
#
# COMPACT_ATOMS: atom_id res chain seq x y z
N MET A 1 9.71 12.71 -3.53
CA MET A 1 10.41 11.57 -2.89
C MET A 1 11.92 11.73 -2.95
N GLY A 2 12.57 11.57 -4.12
CA GLY A 2 14.03 11.61 -4.24
C GLY A 2 14.68 12.83 -3.60
N ASN A 3 14.25 14.05 -3.97
CA ASN A 3 14.82 15.27 -3.39
C ASN A 3 14.57 15.41 -1.88
N TYR A 4 13.38 15.04 -1.39
CA TYR A 4 13.00 15.14 0.03
C TYR A 4 13.86 14.25 0.94
N LEU A 5 14.13 13.03 0.48
CA LEU A 5 14.98 12.10 1.21
C LEU A 5 16.48 12.45 1.04
N SER A 6 16.89 12.86 -0.17
CA SER A 6 18.28 13.26 -0.43
C SER A 6 18.69 14.57 0.25
N SER A 7 17.75 15.51 0.45
CA SER A 7 18.01 16.76 1.17
C SER A 7 18.04 16.57 2.70
N LYS A 8 17.74 15.36 3.18
CA LYS A 8 17.60 15.01 4.61
C LYS A 8 16.53 15.86 5.33
N GLU A 9 15.56 16.37 4.59
CA GLU A 9 14.38 17.04 5.18
C GLU A 9 13.45 16.03 5.86
N GLY A 10 13.50 14.76 5.46
CA GLY A 10 12.82 13.68 6.16
C GLY A 10 13.46 12.31 5.93
N GLU A 11 13.10 11.37 6.79
CA GLU A 11 13.68 10.03 6.83
C GLU A 11 12.81 8.98 6.12
N VAL A 12 11.51 9.26 5.98
CA VAL A 12 10.51 8.37 5.39
C VAL A 12 9.68 9.13 4.36
N ALA A 13 9.46 8.51 3.21
CA ALA A 13 8.55 9.03 2.19
C ALA A 13 7.47 7.98 1.88
N ILE A 14 6.23 8.42 1.79
CA ILE A 14 5.08 7.58 1.45
C ILE A 14 4.76 7.79 -0.04
N LEU A 15 4.80 6.71 -0.81
CA LEU A 15 4.36 6.71 -2.20
C LEU A 15 2.92 6.19 -2.28
N ASP A 16 1.96 7.11 -2.15
CA ASP A 16 0.53 6.80 -2.28
C ASP A 16 0.13 6.64 -3.75
N ALA A 17 0.06 5.39 -4.21
CA ALA A 17 -0.37 5.00 -5.53
C ALA A 17 -0.89 3.55 -5.51
N THR A 18 -1.69 3.17 -6.52
CA THR A 18 -2.34 1.86 -6.53
C THR A 18 -1.35 0.69 -6.64
N ASN A 19 -0.26 0.84 -7.40
CA ASN A 19 0.84 -0.14 -7.52
C ASN A 19 0.38 -1.62 -7.66
N THR A 20 -0.69 -1.83 -8.44
CA THR A 20 -1.43 -3.10 -8.50
C THR A 20 -0.73 -4.22 -9.27
N THR A 21 0.34 -3.93 -10.03
CA THR A 21 1.07 -4.93 -10.81
C THR A 21 2.46 -5.19 -10.23
N ARG A 22 2.92 -6.44 -10.33
CA ARG A 22 4.27 -6.87 -9.91
C ARG A 22 5.36 -6.11 -10.66
N ALA A 23 5.19 -5.94 -11.97
CA ALA A 23 6.13 -5.20 -12.80
C ALA A 23 6.32 -3.75 -12.31
N ARG A 24 5.23 -3.09 -11.89
CA ARG A 24 5.29 -1.73 -11.33
C ARG A 24 6.02 -1.72 -9.99
N ARG A 25 5.72 -2.67 -9.09
CA ARG A 25 6.36 -2.77 -7.77
C ARG A 25 7.87 -3.02 -7.90
N ARG A 26 8.28 -3.96 -8.75
CA ARG A 26 9.71 -4.23 -9.03
C ARG A 26 10.43 -3.01 -9.57
N MET A 27 9.84 -2.28 -10.51
CA MET A 27 10.43 -1.04 -11.02
C MET A 27 10.63 0.02 -9.92
N VAL A 28 9.68 0.16 -8.99
CA VAL A 28 9.82 1.06 -7.83
C VAL A 28 10.92 0.59 -6.89
N ALA A 29 10.96 -0.71 -6.56
CA ALA A 29 11.96 -1.31 -5.69
C ALA A 29 13.37 -1.15 -6.28
N GLU A 30 13.55 -1.48 -7.56
CA GLU A 30 14.81 -1.32 -8.30
C GLU A 30 15.27 0.13 -8.32
N PHE A 31 14.36 1.09 -8.58
CA PHE A 31 14.69 2.51 -8.59
C PHE A 31 15.26 2.97 -7.23
N CYS A 32 14.67 2.49 -6.13
CA CYS A 32 15.08 2.85 -4.77
C CYS A 32 16.35 2.13 -4.31
N ALA A 33 16.54 0.88 -4.74
CA ALA A 33 17.71 0.06 -4.43
C ALA A 33 18.94 0.40 -5.29
N ASN A 34 18.77 1.15 -6.39
CA ASN A 34 19.82 1.43 -7.35
C ASN A 34 20.93 2.29 -6.72
N ARG A 35 22.08 1.67 -6.46
CA ARG A 35 23.31 2.33 -5.94
C ARG A 35 23.94 3.35 -6.89
N ARG A 36 23.44 3.47 -8.14
CA ARG A 36 23.84 4.55 -9.06
C ARG A 36 23.08 5.85 -8.81
N THR A 37 22.03 5.82 -7.99
CA THR A 37 21.51 7.05 -7.39
C THR A 37 22.61 7.62 -6.47
N LEU A 38 22.75 8.95 -6.37
CA LEU A 38 23.78 9.63 -5.56
C LEU A 38 23.55 9.46 -4.03
N ILE A 39 22.92 8.37 -3.62
CA ILE A 39 22.32 8.16 -2.31
C ILE A 39 22.95 6.90 -1.72
N ASP A 40 23.85 7.10 -0.76
CA ASP A 40 24.52 6.06 -0.01
C ASP A 40 24.25 6.25 1.50
N PRO A 41 23.62 5.29 2.19
CA PRO A 41 23.10 4.02 1.68
C PRO A 41 21.85 4.18 0.79
N PRO A 42 21.55 3.21 -0.10
CA PRO A 42 20.33 3.22 -0.92
C PRO A 42 19.08 3.17 -0.05
N PHE A 43 17.94 3.60 -0.62
CA PHE A 43 16.68 3.60 0.11
C PHE A 43 16.19 2.18 0.37
N ARG A 44 15.73 1.97 1.60
CA ARG A 44 14.95 0.81 2.00
C ARG A 44 13.50 1.02 1.56
N VAL A 45 12.92 0.01 0.89
CA VAL A 45 11.52 0.03 0.43
C VAL A 45 10.72 -0.99 1.21
N PHE A 46 9.54 -0.58 1.66
CA PHE A 46 8.58 -1.42 2.36
C PHE A 46 7.19 -1.17 1.77
N PHE A 47 6.51 -2.21 1.28
CA PHE A 47 5.17 -2.09 0.71
C PHE A 47 4.09 -2.34 1.78
N VAL A 48 3.02 -1.56 1.72
CA VAL A 48 1.82 -1.78 2.54
C VAL A 48 0.66 -1.95 1.58
N GLU A 49 0.15 -3.18 1.47
CA GLU A 49 -1.03 -3.47 0.67
C GLU A 49 -2.26 -3.44 1.58
N SER A 50 -3.23 -2.59 1.26
CA SER A 50 -4.52 -2.57 1.95
C SER A 50 -5.53 -3.36 1.14
N ILE A 51 -5.97 -4.51 1.65
CA ILE A 51 -6.98 -5.33 1.00
C ILE A 51 -8.33 -5.01 1.63
N CYS A 52 -9.30 -4.64 0.78
CA CYS A 52 -10.68 -4.43 1.18
C CYS A 52 -11.59 -5.03 0.12
N ASP A 53 -12.21 -6.16 0.45
CA ASP A 53 -13.17 -6.89 -0.37
C ASP A 53 -14.63 -6.66 0.09
N ASP A 54 -14.82 -5.95 1.20
CA ASP A 54 -16.12 -5.64 1.76
C ASP A 54 -16.87 -4.59 0.91
N PRO A 55 -18.02 -4.96 0.29
CA PRO A 55 -18.78 -4.06 -0.56
C PRO A 55 -19.41 -2.89 0.22
N ASP A 56 -19.71 -3.04 1.51
CA ASP A 56 -20.29 -1.99 2.33
C ASP A 56 -19.23 -0.94 2.70
N VAL A 57 -17.99 -1.33 3.00
CA VAL A 57 -16.85 -0.38 3.13
C VAL A 57 -16.64 0.37 1.83
N ILE A 58 -16.58 -0.35 0.72
CA ILE A 58 -16.33 0.24 -0.58
C ILE A 58 -17.42 1.27 -0.89
N ASN A 59 -18.69 0.93 -0.68
CA ASN A 59 -19.83 1.84 -0.87
C ASN A 59 -19.79 3.05 0.08
N SER A 60 -19.43 2.86 1.35
CA SER A 60 -19.31 3.95 2.34
C SER A 60 -18.16 4.91 1.97
N ASN A 61 -16.98 4.36 1.64
CA ASN A 61 -15.81 5.14 1.23
C ASN A 61 -16.05 5.95 -0.06
N ILE A 62 -16.79 5.38 -1.03
CA ILE A 62 -17.21 6.10 -2.24
C ILE A 62 -18.06 7.31 -1.88
N THR A 63 -19.00 7.13 -0.96
CA THR A 63 -19.96 8.16 -0.59
C THR A 63 -19.31 9.27 0.23
N GLU A 64 -18.45 8.94 1.19
CA GLU A 64 -17.86 9.95 2.10
C GLU A 64 -16.64 10.67 1.51
N VAL A 65 -15.70 9.92 0.91
CA VAL A 65 -14.37 10.45 0.55
C VAL A 65 -14.37 11.06 -0.84
N LYS A 66 -15.18 10.53 -1.77
CA LYS A 66 -15.11 10.93 -3.19
C LYS A 66 -16.16 11.94 -3.62
N ILE A 67 -17.34 11.99 -2.99
CA ILE A 67 -18.32 13.06 -3.24
C ILE A 67 -17.75 14.44 -2.86
N ASN A 68 -16.86 14.48 -1.86
CA ASN A 68 -16.18 15.70 -1.43
C ASN A 68 -14.80 15.89 -2.07
N SER A 69 -14.32 14.93 -2.89
CA SER A 69 -13.05 15.03 -3.59
C SER A 69 -13.11 16.14 -4.65
N PRO A 70 -12.04 16.92 -4.84
CA PRO A 70 -11.94 17.87 -5.95
C PRO A 70 -12.12 17.21 -7.33
N ASP A 71 -11.93 15.89 -7.44
CA ASP A 71 -12.11 15.14 -8.70
C ASP A 71 -13.56 15.09 -9.20
N TYR A 72 -14.54 15.25 -8.29
CA TYR A 72 -15.97 15.01 -8.57
C TYR A 72 -16.85 16.21 -8.23
N LYS A 73 -16.41 17.07 -7.31
CA LYS A 73 -17.19 18.19 -6.79
C LYS A 73 -17.57 19.18 -7.90
N GLY A 74 -18.87 19.27 -8.21
CA GLY A 74 -19.43 20.21 -9.19
C GLY A 74 -19.23 19.82 -10.65
N ILE A 75 -18.70 18.63 -10.93
CA ILE A 75 -18.46 18.12 -12.29
C ILE A 75 -19.51 17.09 -12.70
N MET A 76 -19.99 16.25 -11.77
CA MET A 76 -20.96 15.19 -12.05
C MET A 76 -21.88 14.91 -10.85
N THR A 77 -22.97 14.18 -11.06
CA THR A 77 -23.90 13.79 -9.99
C THR A 77 -23.29 12.72 -9.07
N GLN A 78 -23.95 12.47 -7.92
CA GLN A 78 -23.49 11.42 -7.00
C GLN A 78 -23.56 10.04 -7.64
N GLU A 79 -24.60 9.79 -8.43
CA GLU A 79 -24.81 8.55 -9.16
C GLU A 79 -23.73 8.34 -10.24
N GLU A 80 -23.40 9.38 -11.01
CA GLU A 80 -22.36 9.34 -12.03
C GLU A 80 -20.96 9.13 -11.42
N ALA A 81 -20.66 9.80 -10.30
CA ALA A 81 -19.40 9.61 -9.57
C ALA A 81 -19.26 8.18 -9.04
N LYS A 82 -20.36 7.59 -8.52
CA LYS A 82 -20.40 6.20 -8.07
C LYS A 82 -20.13 5.24 -9.23
N GLU A 83 -20.76 5.43 -10.38
CA GLU A 83 -20.55 4.59 -11.55
C GLU A 83 -19.12 4.68 -12.10
N ASP A 84 -18.55 5.89 -12.22
CA ASP A 84 -17.15 6.08 -12.65
C ASP A 84 -16.19 5.36 -11.69
N PHE A 85 -16.43 5.48 -10.38
CA PHE A 85 -15.59 4.84 -9.39
C PHE A 85 -15.67 3.31 -9.43
N LEU A 86 -16.87 2.74 -9.57
CA LEU A 86 -17.04 1.31 -9.73
C LEU A 86 -16.35 0.80 -11.01
N LYS A 87 -16.46 1.53 -12.12
CA LYS A 87 -15.73 1.20 -13.36
C LYS A 87 -14.21 1.24 -13.15
N ARG A 88 -13.69 2.20 -12.39
CA ARG A 88 -12.27 2.26 -12.03
C ARG A 88 -11.86 1.05 -11.19
N ILE A 89 -12.63 0.67 -10.17
CA ILE A 89 -12.38 -0.53 -9.37
C ILE A 89 -12.32 -1.77 -10.27
N GLU A 90 -13.31 -1.96 -11.14
CA GLU A 90 -13.35 -3.12 -12.04
C GLU A 90 -12.16 -3.13 -13.00
N ASN A 91 -11.76 -1.98 -13.54
CA ASN A 91 -10.55 -1.89 -14.37
C ASN A 91 -9.28 -2.27 -13.60
N TYR A 92 -9.14 -1.86 -12.33
CA TYR A 92 -8.01 -2.24 -11.51
C TYR A 92 -8.02 -3.74 -11.18
N LYS A 93 -9.19 -4.33 -10.90
CA LYS A 93 -9.33 -5.77 -10.65
C LYS A 93 -8.83 -6.63 -11.81
N LEU A 94 -9.00 -6.19 -13.06
CA LEU A 94 -8.54 -6.92 -14.24
C LEU A 94 -7.02 -7.09 -14.32
N GLN A 95 -6.27 -6.19 -13.68
CA GLN A 95 -4.80 -6.16 -13.72
C GLN A 95 -4.19 -6.32 -12.32
N TYR A 96 -5.01 -6.63 -11.31
CA TYR A 96 -4.56 -6.70 -9.93
C TYR A 96 -3.80 -8.00 -9.69
N GLU A 97 -2.52 -7.83 -9.36
CA GLU A 97 -1.60 -8.89 -8.96
C GLU A 97 -1.29 -8.67 -7.47
N PRO A 98 -2.05 -9.29 -6.54
CA PRO A 98 -1.83 -9.11 -5.10
C PRO A 98 -0.39 -9.49 -4.75
N LEU A 99 0.18 -8.86 -3.72
CA LEU A 99 1.46 -9.31 -3.18
C LEU A 99 1.35 -10.76 -2.73
N ASP A 100 2.39 -11.55 -2.91
CA ASP A 100 2.37 -12.97 -2.56
C ASP A 100 3.73 -13.40 -2.00
N GLU A 101 3.73 -14.31 -1.02
CA GLU A 101 4.98 -14.68 -0.33
C GLU A 101 5.92 -15.50 -1.20
N GLU A 102 5.39 -16.27 -2.15
CA GLU A 102 6.19 -17.10 -3.05
C GLU A 102 6.61 -16.30 -4.29
N GLU A 103 5.69 -15.54 -4.89
CA GLU A 103 5.95 -14.80 -6.13
C GLU A 103 6.70 -13.46 -5.93
N ASP A 104 6.61 -12.89 -4.72
CA ASP A 104 7.21 -11.59 -4.35
C ASP A 104 8.21 -11.75 -3.19
N GLU A 105 8.91 -12.90 -3.10
CA GLU A 105 9.90 -13.23 -2.05
C GLU A 105 11.05 -12.20 -1.92
N ASP A 106 11.32 -11.46 -3.00
CA ASP A 106 12.35 -10.42 -3.07
C ASP A 106 11.89 -9.06 -2.52
N LEU A 107 10.60 -8.91 -2.22
CA LEU A 107 10.00 -7.68 -1.72
C LEU A 107 9.71 -7.76 -0.22
N SER A 108 9.89 -6.64 0.48
CA SER A 108 9.46 -6.50 1.88
C SER A 108 8.08 -5.84 1.93
N PHE A 109 7.10 -6.51 2.51
CA PHE A 109 5.74 -6.01 2.56
C PHE A 109 4.91 -6.51 3.75
N ILE A 110 3.82 -5.78 4.04
CA ILE A 110 2.69 -6.28 4.82
C ILE A 110 1.40 -6.21 3.99
N LYS A 111 0.46 -7.10 4.33
CA LYS A 111 -0.95 -6.95 3.94
C LYS A 111 -1.75 -6.45 5.13
N HIS A 112 -2.12 -5.19 5.08
CA HIS A 112 -3.07 -4.59 6.01
C HIS A 112 -4.50 -4.99 5.61
N GLY A 113 -5.29 -5.45 6.57
CA GLY A 113 -6.61 -6.04 6.33
C GLY A 113 -6.69 -7.55 6.54
N GLU A 114 -5.67 -8.20 7.09
CA GLU A 114 -5.77 -9.57 7.61
C GLU A 114 -5.88 -9.59 9.15
N SER A 115 -6.98 -9.05 9.70
CA SER A 115 -7.39 -9.32 11.09
C SER A 115 -8.42 -10.45 11.15
N GLU A 116 -8.66 -11.00 12.34
CA GLU A 116 -9.78 -11.95 12.53
C GLU A 116 -11.11 -11.36 12.06
N TYR A 117 -11.30 -10.04 12.22
CA TYR A 117 -12.53 -9.38 11.78
C TYR A 117 -12.62 -9.29 10.27
N ASN A 118 -11.51 -9.06 9.57
CA ASN A 118 -11.51 -9.06 8.11
C ASN A 118 -11.81 -10.45 7.55
N GLN A 119 -11.26 -11.52 8.15
CA GLN A 119 -11.60 -12.91 7.77
C GLN A 119 -13.09 -13.23 7.99
N LEU A 120 -13.76 -12.50 8.87
CA LEU A 120 -15.18 -12.64 9.19
C LEU A 120 -16.07 -11.59 8.50
N GLY A 121 -15.52 -10.73 7.63
CA GLY A 121 -16.26 -9.63 6.99
C GLY A 121 -16.80 -8.59 7.98
N ARG A 122 -16.13 -8.37 9.12
CA ARG A 122 -16.44 -7.35 10.11
C ARG A 122 -15.51 -6.16 9.98
N LEU A 123 -16.07 -4.96 10.15
CA LEU A 123 -15.40 -3.69 9.92
C LEU A 123 -15.22 -2.91 11.23
N GLY A 124 -14.05 -2.31 11.40
CA GLY A 124 -13.69 -1.53 12.58
C GLY A 124 -13.56 -2.37 13.85
N GLY A 125 -13.29 -1.72 14.99
CA GLY A 125 -13.00 -2.39 16.26
C GLY A 125 -11.51 -2.61 16.51
N ASP A 126 -11.19 -3.26 17.63
CA ASP A 126 -9.83 -3.56 18.09
C ASP A 126 -9.63 -5.09 18.11
N SER A 127 -9.69 -5.70 16.92
CA SER A 127 -9.54 -7.15 16.77
C SER A 127 -8.06 -7.56 16.83
N PRO A 128 -7.76 -8.76 17.36
CA PRO A 128 -6.43 -9.33 17.24
C PRO A 128 -6.01 -9.50 15.77
N LEU A 129 -4.70 -9.50 15.55
CA LEU A 129 -4.11 -9.90 14.27
C LEU A 129 -4.48 -11.35 13.96
N SER A 130 -4.75 -11.65 12.69
CA SER A 130 -4.84 -13.05 12.24
C SER A 130 -3.47 -13.73 12.33
N GLU A 131 -3.43 -15.05 12.12
CA GLU A 131 -2.16 -15.81 12.08
C GLU A 131 -1.16 -15.22 11.06
N ASN A 132 -1.65 -14.82 9.88
CA ASN A 132 -0.82 -14.14 8.87
C ASN A 132 -0.43 -12.73 9.31
N GLY A 133 -1.35 -11.99 9.95
CA GLY A 133 -1.06 -10.67 10.53
C GLY A 133 0.09 -10.71 11.53
N LEU A 134 0.18 -11.76 12.36
CA LEU A 134 1.29 -11.99 13.28
C LEU A 134 2.60 -12.30 12.54
N LYS A 135 2.56 -13.16 11.50
CA LYS A 135 3.73 -13.44 10.64
C LYS A 135 4.26 -12.15 9.99
N TYR A 136 3.39 -11.25 9.55
CA TYR A 136 3.79 -9.95 9.01
C TYR A 136 4.44 -9.05 10.07
N ALA A 137 3.91 -9.02 11.28
CA ALA A 137 4.50 -8.25 12.38
C ALA A 137 5.93 -8.72 12.73
N GLU A 138 6.16 -10.04 12.72
CA GLU A 138 7.49 -10.62 12.93
C GLU A 138 8.46 -10.26 11.80
N LYS A 139 8.06 -10.42 10.54
CA LYS A 139 8.87 -10.02 9.36
C LYS A 139 9.16 -8.52 9.36
N LEU A 140 8.21 -7.68 9.78
CA LEU A 140 8.39 -6.24 9.90
C LEU A 140 9.46 -5.90 10.96
N ARG A 141 9.42 -6.57 12.12
CA ARG A 141 10.46 -6.44 13.14
C ARG A 141 11.83 -6.80 12.56
N GLU A 142 11.94 -7.96 11.91
CA GLU A 142 13.19 -8.42 11.30
C GLU A 142 13.71 -7.43 10.25
N TYR A 143 12.84 -6.87 9.41
CA TYR A 143 13.20 -5.86 8.40
C TYR A 143 13.88 -4.63 9.02
N PHE A 144 13.40 -4.18 10.17
CA PHE A 144 13.99 -3.05 10.89
C PHE A 144 15.22 -3.44 11.73
N GLU A 145 15.32 -4.70 12.17
CA GLU A 145 16.47 -5.23 12.93
C GLU A 145 17.68 -5.58 12.03
N ILE A 146 17.49 -5.92 10.76
CA ILE A 146 18.56 -6.26 9.81
C ILE A 146 19.25 -4.97 9.30
N LYS A 147 20.00 -4.35 10.22
CA LYS A 147 21.25 -3.57 10.11
C LYS A 147 21.22 -2.47 11.18
N PRO A 148 22.06 -2.59 12.23
CA PRO A 148 22.61 -1.39 12.84
C PRO A 148 23.23 -0.58 11.69
N MET A 149 22.87 0.70 11.55
CA MET A 149 23.77 1.61 10.85
C MET A 149 25.15 1.38 11.47
N LEU A 150 26.13 0.98 10.66
CA LEU A 150 27.52 1.11 11.07
C LEU A 150 27.72 2.60 11.31
N MET A 151 27.64 3.01 12.58
CA MET A 151 28.19 4.28 13.02
C MET A 151 29.69 4.17 12.79
N GLN A 152 30.18 4.80 11.74
CA GLN A 152 31.55 5.31 11.69
C GLN A 152 31.49 6.79 12.00
#